data_AF-A0A4Y2UFA0-F1
#
_entry.id   AF-A0A4Y2UFA0-F1
#
_cell.length_a   1.000
_cell.length_b   1.000
_cell.length_c   1.000
_cell.angle_alpha   90.00
_cell.angle_beta   90.00
_cell.angle_gamma   90.00
#
_symmetry.space_group_name_H-M   'P 1'
#
loop_
_entity.id
_entity.type
_entity.pdbx_description
1 polymer ?
#
loop_
_entity_poly.entity_id
_entity_poly.type
_entity_poly.pdbx_seq_one_letter_code
_entity_poly.pdbx_strand_id
1 'polypeptide(L)'
;MEPTKKHVLLTVEQEFQIVSTIEEGETLTKLLKEFSVGASKVRDTRRVSEKNQMLYAASNGKSDKSRKTMKCANDEELDNALHKWFI
;
A
#
# COMPACT_ATOMS: atom_id res chain seq x y z
N MET A 1 18.04 21.33 11.19
CA MET A 1 17.30 21.15 9.93
C MET A 1 16.97 19.67 9.83
N GLU A 2 15.70 19.31 9.94
CA GLU A 2 15.27 17.91 9.75
C GLU A 2 15.51 17.49 8.29
N PRO A 3 16.05 16.29 8.03
CA PRO A 3 16.27 15.82 6.67
C PRO A 3 14.93 15.66 5.95
N THR A 4 14.69 16.48 4.92
CA THR A 4 13.53 16.34 4.05
C THR A 4 13.69 15.09 3.19
N LYS A 5 12.71 14.18 3.28
CA LYS A 5 12.71 12.95 2.49
C LYS A 5 12.53 13.32 1.01
N LYS A 6 13.50 12.97 0.18
CA LYS A 6 13.45 13.19 -1.29
C LYS A 6 12.26 12.48 -1.95
N HIS A 7 11.79 11.36 -1.38
CA HIS A 7 10.69 10.57 -1.91
C HIS A 7 9.59 10.40 -0.87
N VAL A 8 8.34 10.65 -1.28
CA VAL A 8 7.14 10.36 -0.49
C VAL A 8 6.78 8.89 -0.67
N LEU A 9 6.93 8.10 0.39
CA LEU A 9 6.38 6.73 0.44
C LEU A 9 4.99 6.75 1.06
N LEU A 10 4.06 6.12 0.37
CA LEU A 10 2.70 5.84 0.85
C LEU A 10 2.68 4.58 1.70
N THR A 11 1.71 4.52 2.59
CA THR A 11 1.36 3.31 3.34
C THR A 11 0.52 2.37 2.47
N VAL A 12 0.49 1.09 2.82
CA VAL A 12 -0.33 0.10 2.11
C VAL A 12 -1.81 0.51 2.09
N GLU A 13 -2.31 1.06 3.19
CA GLU A 13 -3.66 1.62 3.30
C GLU A 13 -3.93 2.74 2.29
N GLN A 14 -3.02 3.72 2.21
CA GLN A 14 -3.18 4.85 1.29
C GLN A 14 -3.10 4.39 -0.17
N GLU A 15 -2.21 3.45 -0.49
CA GLU A 15 -2.14 2.89 -1.84
C GLU A 15 -3.41 2.12 -2.21
N PHE A 16 -4.02 1.40 -1.26
CA PHE A 16 -5.31 0.75 -1.46
C PHE A 16 -6.43 1.77 -1.70
N GLN A 17 -6.55 2.79 -0.85
CA GLN A 17 -7.56 3.85 -1.00
C GLN A 17 -7.44 4.59 -2.33
N ILE A 18 -6.23 4.87 -2.79
CA ILE A 18 -6.00 5.48 -4.11
C ILE A 18 -6.47 4.54 -5.23
N VAL A 19 -6.27 3.23 -5.11
CA VAL A 19 -6.75 2.27 -6.12
C VAL A 19 -8.29 2.22 -6.12
N SER A 20 -8.93 2.11 -4.95
CA SER A 20 -10.40 2.04 -4.84
C SER A 20 -11.08 3.29 -5.40
N THR A 21 -10.57 4.48 -5.05
CA THR A 21 -11.11 5.76 -5.57
C THR A 21 -10.91 5.93 -7.08
N ILE A 22 -9.84 5.37 -7.66
CA ILE A 22 -9.66 5.33 -9.12
C ILE A 22 -10.69 4.40 -9.77
N GLU A 23 -11.00 3.25 -9.17
CA GLU A 23 -12.02 2.31 -9.66
C GLU A 23 -13.43 2.88 -9.57
N GLU A 24 -13.72 3.67 -8.53
CA GLU A 24 -14.96 4.44 -8.38
C GLU A 24 -15.11 5.58 -9.41
N GLY A 25 -14.06 5.90 -10.15
CA GLY A 25 -14.08 6.91 -11.21
C GLY A 25 -13.81 8.33 -10.72
N GLU A 26 -13.19 8.51 -9.55
CA GLU A 26 -12.83 9.83 -9.05
C GLU A 26 -11.77 10.53 -9.92
N THR A 27 -11.73 11.86 -9.83
CA THR A 27 -10.79 12.68 -10.59
C THR A 27 -9.40 12.70 -9.97
N LEU A 28 -8.38 12.62 -10.83
CA LEU A 28 -6.97 12.66 -10.45
C LEU A 28 -6.61 13.89 -9.59
N THR A 29 -7.23 15.03 -9.87
CA THR A 29 -7.05 16.29 -9.12
C THR A 29 -7.46 16.20 -7.66
N LYS A 30 -8.51 15.43 -7.35
CA LYS A 30 -8.95 15.20 -5.97
C LYS A 30 -7.92 14.35 -5.22
N LEU A 31 -7.45 13.27 -5.84
CA LEU A 31 -6.44 12.36 -5.26
C LEU A 31 -5.10 13.04 -4.99
N LEU A 32 -4.66 13.88 -5.93
CA LEU A 32 -3.45 14.69 -5.77
C LEU A 32 -3.51 15.58 -4.52
N LYS A 33 -4.67 16.22 -4.29
CA LYS A 33 -4.89 17.13 -3.18
C LYS A 33 -5.01 16.38 -1.85
N GLU A 34 -5.78 15.31 -1.83
CA GLU A 34 -6.09 14.55 -0.61
C GLU A 34 -4.88 13.80 -0.06
N PHE A 35 -4.12 13.13 -0.94
CA PHE A 35 -2.96 12.35 -0.54
C PHE A 35 -1.63 13.12 -0.66
N SER A 36 -1.65 14.38 -1.11
CA SER A 36 -0.46 15.21 -1.34
C SER A 36 0.61 14.50 -2.17
N VAL A 37 0.17 13.76 -3.19
CA VAL A 37 1.02 12.98 -4.10
C VAL A 37 1.13 13.66 -5.45
N GLY A 38 2.19 13.34 -6.20
CA GLY A 38 2.33 13.78 -7.60
C GLY A 38 1.60 12.85 -8.59
N ALA A 39 1.28 13.37 -9.77
CA ALA A 39 0.53 12.62 -10.78
C ALA A 39 1.24 11.34 -11.24
N SER A 40 2.58 11.36 -11.29
CA SER A 40 3.38 10.17 -11.57
C SER A 40 3.11 9.08 -10.54
N LYS A 41 3.10 9.43 -9.25
CA LYS A 41 2.90 8.45 -8.17
C LYS A 41 1.52 7.80 -8.24
N VAL A 42 0.47 8.57 -8.55
CA VAL A 42 -0.88 8.00 -8.74
C VAL A 42 -0.92 7.05 -9.93
N ARG A 43 -0.27 7.40 -11.06
CA ARG A 43 -0.17 6.52 -12.22
C ARG A 43 0.62 5.23 -11.91
N ASP A 44 1.71 5.35 -11.16
CA ASP A 44 2.52 4.21 -10.74
C ASP A 44 1.71 3.29 -9.82
N THR A 45 1.00 3.85 -8.83
CA THR A 45 0.09 3.10 -7.95
C THR A 45 -1.00 2.38 -8.75
N ARG A 46 -1.60 3.04 -9.75
CA ARG A 46 -2.58 2.41 -10.64
C ARG A 46 -2.00 1.23 -11.42
N ARG A 47 -0.73 1.33 -11.86
CA ARG A 47 -0.06 0.26 -12.62
C ARG A 47 0.17 -1.00 -11.77
N VAL A 48 0.33 -0.85 -10.46
CA VAL A 48 0.56 -1.96 -9.51
C VAL A 48 -0.67 -2.27 -8.65
N SER A 49 -1.87 -1.87 -9.10
CA SER A 49 -3.12 -1.98 -8.35
C SER A 49 -3.42 -3.40 -7.87
N GLU A 50 -3.27 -4.40 -8.75
CA GLU A 50 -3.49 -5.82 -8.43
C GLU A 50 -2.63 -6.28 -7.25
N LYS A 51 -1.35 -5.88 -7.25
CA LYS A 51 -0.43 -6.18 -6.15
C LYS A 51 -0.91 -5.49 -4.89
N ASN A 52 -1.22 -4.21 -4.92
CA ASN A 52 -1.66 -3.47 -3.74
C ASN A 52 -2.93 -4.05 -3.12
N GLN A 53 -3.90 -4.47 -3.94
CA GLN A 53 -5.11 -5.15 -3.47
C GLN A 53 -4.79 -6.49 -2.81
N MET A 54 -3.95 -7.32 -3.45
CA MET A 54 -3.48 -8.59 -2.87
C MET A 54 -2.75 -8.38 -1.54
N LEU A 55 -1.88 -7.37 -1.45
CA LEU A 55 -1.17 -7.03 -0.21
C LEU A 55 -2.12 -6.61 0.91
N TYR A 56 -3.14 -5.80 0.57
CA TYR A 56 -4.14 -5.37 1.53
C TYR A 56 -5.02 -6.55 2.01
N ALA A 57 -5.44 -7.42 1.10
CA ALA A 57 -6.21 -8.63 1.43
C ALA A 57 -5.41 -9.60 2.34
N ALA A 58 -4.12 -9.79 2.07
CA ALA A 58 -3.24 -10.62 2.91
C ALA A 58 -3.08 -10.07 4.34
N SER A 59 -3.26 -8.76 4.53
CA SER A 59 -3.29 -8.14 5.86
C SER A 59 -4.63 -8.30 6.59
N ASN A 60 -5.60 -9.00 6.00
CA ASN A 60 -6.98 -9.16 6.51
C ASN A 60 -7.65 -7.81 6.81
N GLY A 61 -7.37 -6.79 5.98
CA GLY A 61 -7.83 -5.41 6.20
C GLY A 61 -7.27 -4.73 7.45
N LYS A 62 -6.30 -5.36 8.13
CA LYS A 62 -5.58 -4.82 9.28
C LYS A 62 -4.14 -4.55 8.87
N SER A 63 -3.94 -3.52 8.05
CA SER A 63 -2.60 -3.05 7.77
C SER A 63 -2.10 -2.22 8.96
N ASP A 64 -0.85 -2.46 9.38
CA ASP A 64 -0.20 -1.54 10.31
C ASP A 64 -0.09 -0.19 9.61
N LYS A 65 -0.67 0.86 10.21
CA LYS A 65 -0.71 2.23 9.67
C LYS A 65 0.68 2.79 9.37
N SER A 66 1.73 2.18 9.91
CA SER A 66 3.13 2.54 9.66
C SER A 66 3.76 1.80 8.46
N ARG A 67 3.18 0.69 8.00
CA ARG A 67 3.77 -0.20 6.99
C ARG A 67 3.64 0.39 5.58
N LYS A 68 4.79 0.58 4.94
CA LYS A 68 4.92 1.17 3.59
C LYS A 68 5.28 0.15 2.51
N THR A 69 5.72 -1.03 2.91
CA THR A 69 6.08 -2.11 2.00
C THR A 69 5.79 -3.44 2.68
N MET A 70 5.18 -4.35 1.94
CA MET A 70 5.05 -5.73 2.34
C MET A 70 6.14 -6.53 1.66
N LYS A 71 7.30 -6.63 2.33
CA LYS A 71 8.34 -7.57 1.93
C LYS A 71 7.80 -8.99 2.16
N CYS A 72 7.82 -9.83 1.13
CA CYS A 72 7.50 -11.25 1.28
C CYS A 72 8.52 -11.90 2.22
N ALA A 73 8.05 -12.86 3.02
CA ALA A 73 8.95 -13.70 3.80
C ALA A 73 9.82 -14.52 2.84
N ASN A 74 11.04 -14.85 3.27
CA ASN A 74 11.90 -15.71 2.45
C ASN A 74 11.35 -17.13 2.37
N ASP A 75 10.71 -17.61 3.44
CA ASP A 75 10.06 -18.93 3.53
C ASP A 75 8.64 -18.78 4.10
N GLU A 76 7.68 -18.48 3.21
CA GLU A 76 6.27 -18.32 3.59
C GLU A 76 5.68 -19.60 4.23
N GLU A 77 6.16 -20.78 3.83
CA GLU A 77 5.71 -22.06 4.38
C GLU A 77 6.12 -22.23 5.85
N LEU A 78 7.36 -21.85 6.18
CA LEU A 78 7.87 -21.90 7.56
C LEU A 78 7.13 -20.90 8.45
N ASP A 79 6.94 -19.66 7.98
CA ASP A 79 6.20 -18.63 8.72
C ASP A 79 4.76 -19.07 8.99
N ASN A 80 4.09 -19.67 8.00
CA ASN A 80 2.75 -20.22 8.16
C ASN A 80 2.70 -21.40 9.14
N ALA A 81 3.70 -22.30 9.12
CA ALA A 81 3.80 -23.41 10.05
C ALA A 81 4.03 -22.93 11.49
N LEU A 82 4.92 -21.96 11.69
CA LEU A 82 5.17 -21.31 12.98
C LEU A 82 3.93 -20.60 13.51
N HIS A 83 3.23 -19.85 12.66
CA HIS A 83 2.01 -19.15 13.07
C HIS A 83 0.92 -20.14 13.53
N LYS A 84 0.73 -21.23 12.78
CA LYS A 84 -0.21 -22.31 13.14
C LYS A 84 0.19 -23.03 14.43
N TRP A 85 1.49 -23.16 14.71
CA TRP A 85 1.96 -23.79 15.94
C TRP A 85 1.76 -22.90 17.17
N PHE A 86 1.83 -21.58 16.98
CA PHE A 86 1.73 -20.61 18.07
C PHE A 86 0.27 -20.31 18.50
N ILE A 87 -0.68 -20.43 17.59
CA ILE A 87 -2.13 -20.30 17.85
C ILE A 87 -2.69 -21.59 18.45
#